data_AF-A0A970J4M2-F1
#
_entry.id   AF-A0A970J4M2-F1
#
_cell.length_a   1.000
_cell.length_b   1.000
_cell.length_c   1.000
_cell.angle_alpha   90.00
_cell.angle_beta   90.00
_cell.angle_gamma   90.00
#
_symmetry.space_group_name_H-M   'P 1'
#
loop_
_entity.id
_entity.type
_entity.pdbx_description
1 polymer ?
#
loop_
_entity_poly.entity_id
_entity_poly.type
_entity_poly.pdbx_seq_one_letter_code
_entity_poly.pdbx_strand_id
1 'polypeptide(L)'
;MQSVGFEFETEEEMLKAAKKLWTKHGISGELEMTATSNKKYRLNIYSEKTIRESILNQVPGKRTQAKAAFGTSVHELNDDE
;
A
#
# COMPACT_ATOMS: atom_id res chain seq x y z
N MET A 1 -5.75 11.80 -8.56
CA MET A 1 -5.16 11.35 -7.28
C MET A 1 -5.50 9.89 -7.11
N GLN A 2 -4.48 9.03 -6.99
CA GLN A 2 -4.64 7.60 -6.79
C GLN A 2 -3.99 7.22 -5.46
N SER A 3 -4.72 6.49 -4.64
CA SER A 3 -4.20 5.93 -3.39
C SER A 3 -4.10 4.41 -3.50
N VAL A 4 -2.96 3.85 -3.09
CA VAL A 4 -2.75 2.40 -3.09
C VAL A 4 -2.16 1.97 -1.75
N GLY A 5 -2.73 0.92 -1.16
CA GLY A 5 -2.26 0.34 0.08
C GLY A 5 -1.46 -0.93 -0.17
N PHE A 6 -0.46 -1.18 0.67
CA PHE A 6 0.24 -2.44 0.73
C PHE A 6 0.40 -2.86 2.19
N GLU A 7 0.19 -4.14 2.44
CA GLU A 7 0.47 -4.76 3.75
C GLU A 7 1.67 -5.70 3.62
N PHE A 8 2.57 -5.56 4.58
CA PHE A 8 3.82 -6.31 4.70
C PHE A 8 3.84 -7.00 6.07
N GLU A 9 4.48 -8.16 6.12
CA GLU A 9 4.69 -8.88 7.37
C GLU A 9 5.88 -8.31 8.16
N THR A 10 6.82 -7.66 7.47
CA THR A 10 8.04 -7.10 8.06
C THR A 10 8.26 -5.64 7.68
N GLU A 11 8.91 -4.89 8.57
CA GLU A 11 9.26 -3.49 8.34
C GLU A 11 10.25 -3.34 7.16
N GLU A 12 11.21 -4.27 7.06
CA GLU A 12 12.21 -4.26 6.01
C GLU A 12 11.60 -4.35 4.60
N GLU A 13 10.58 -5.18 4.42
CA GLU A 13 9.88 -5.29 3.14
C GLU A 13 9.11 -4.01 2.81
N MET A 14 8.43 -3.42 3.81
CA MET A 14 7.75 -2.14 3.67
C MET A 14 8.73 -1.04 3.25
N LEU A 15 9.87 -0.93 3.93
CA LEU A 15 10.91 0.07 3.62
C LEU A 15 11.50 -0.14 2.22
N LYS A 16 11.79 -1.39 1.85
CA LYS A 16 12.29 -1.72 0.49
C LYS A 16 11.27 -1.34 -0.59
N ALA A 17 9.99 -1.59 -0.35
CA ALA A 17 8.92 -1.21 -1.27
C ALA A 17 8.78 0.31 -1.39
N ALA A 18 8.68 1.03 -0.26
CA ALA A 18 8.61 2.49 -0.23
C ALA A 18 9.81 3.13 -0.96
N LYS A 19 11.02 2.64 -0.69
CA LYS A 19 12.24 3.11 -1.37
C LYS A 19 12.22 2.81 -2.86
N LYS A 20 11.80 1.61 -3.30
CA LYS A 20 11.66 1.30 -4.73
C LYS A 20 10.65 2.23 -5.40
N LEU A 21 9.50 2.45 -4.78
CA LEU A 21 8.46 3.33 -5.32
C LEU A 21 8.96 4.77 -5.46
N TRP A 22 9.64 5.30 -4.44
CA TRP A 22 10.20 6.65 -4.48
C TRP A 22 11.38 6.77 -5.45
N THR A 23 12.41 5.93 -5.31
CA THR A 23 13.67 6.07 -6.04
C THR A 23 13.61 5.50 -7.46
N LYS A 24 12.96 4.36 -7.66
CA LYS A 24 12.96 3.65 -8.96
C LYS A 24 11.84 4.14 -9.87
N HIS A 25 10.69 4.46 -9.31
CA HIS A 25 9.51 4.84 -10.08
C HIS A 25 9.20 6.33 -10.04
N GLY A 26 9.92 7.10 -9.22
CA GLY A 26 9.74 8.55 -9.12
C GLY A 26 8.32 8.92 -8.73
N ILE A 27 7.68 8.11 -7.88
CA ILE A 27 6.32 8.42 -7.41
C ILE A 27 6.41 9.72 -6.62
N SER A 28 5.83 10.78 -7.19
CA SER A 28 5.62 12.05 -6.51
C SER A 28 4.30 11.99 -5.77
N GLY A 29 4.34 12.24 -4.46
CA GLY A 29 3.20 12.14 -3.56
C GLY A 29 3.61 11.88 -2.12
N GLU A 30 2.68 11.39 -1.33
CA GLU A 30 2.85 11.08 0.09
C GLU A 30 2.90 9.57 0.32
N LEU A 31 3.85 9.13 1.15
CA LEU A 31 3.99 7.74 1.59
C LEU A 31 3.75 7.69 3.09
N GLU A 32 2.64 7.11 3.49
CA GLU A 32 2.30 6.92 4.90
C GLU A 32 2.64 5.47 5.30
N MET A 33 3.49 5.35 6.31
CA MET A 33 3.90 4.07 6.89
C MET A 33 3.25 3.92 8.26
N THR A 34 2.49 2.84 8.46
CA THR A 34 1.77 2.58 9.70
C THR A 34 2.02 1.16 10.16
N ALA A 35 2.60 1.01 11.35
CA ALA A 35 2.62 -0.28 12.04
C ALA A 35 1.22 -0.58 12.58
N THR A 36 0.66 -1.72 12.21
CA THR A 36 -0.64 -2.19 12.70
C THR A 36 -0.46 -3.03 13.96
N SER A 37 -1.45 -3.03 14.85
CA SER A 37 -1.42 -3.80 16.11
C SER A 37 -1.23 -5.31 15.92
N ASN A 38 -1.43 -5.83 14.71
CA ASN A 38 -1.28 -7.24 14.38
C ASN A 38 0.14 -7.62 13.92
N LYS A 39 1.16 -6.84 14.32
CA LYS A 39 2.57 -6.97 13.87
C LYS A 39 2.76 -6.89 12.36
N LYS A 40 1.80 -6.32 11.63
CA LYS A 40 1.92 -6.06 10.19
C LYS A 40 2.23 -4.61 9.94
N TYR A 41 2.88 -4.34 8.83
CA TYR A 41 3.27 -3.00 8.42
C TYR A 41 2.46 -2.61 7.19
N ARG A 42 1.84 -1.43 7.23
CA ARG A 42 1.03 -0.92 6.13
C ARG A 42 1.71 0.29 5.51
N LEU A 43 1.81 0.28 4.18
CA LEU A 43 2.26 1.41 3.38
C LEU A 43 1.06 1.93 2.57
N ASN A 44 0.60 3.14 2.85
CA ASN A 44 -0.34 3.85 2.01
C ASN A 44 0.44 4.82 1.11
N ILE A 45 0.22 4.73 -0.19
CA ILE A 45 0.85 5.58 -1.19
C ILE A 45 -0.24 6.48 -1.76
N TYR A 46 -0.11 7.79 -1.58
CA TYR A 46 -0.98 8.79 -2.17
C TYR A 46 -0.20 9.49 -3.28
N SER A 47 -0.45 9.10 -4.53
CA SER A 47 0.20 9.77 -5.67
C SER A 47 -0.78 10.69 -6.36
N GLU A 48 -0.27 11.88 -6.71
CA GLU A 48 -1.00 12.82 -7.55
C GLU A 48 -1.22 12.25 -8.95
N LYS A 49 -0.30 11.40 -9.41
CA LYS A 49 -0.31 10.72 -10.72
C LYS A 49 -0.78 9.27 -10.60
N THR A 50 -1.35 8.76 -11.69
CA THR A 50 -1.75 7.35 -11.80
C THR A 50 -0.53 6.45 -11.73
N ILE A 51 -0.50 5.52 -10.76
CA ILE A 51 0.58 4.54 -10.62
C ILE A 51 0.24 3.35 -11.50
N ARG A 52 1.15 2.99 -12.42
CA ARG A 52 0.97 1.85 -13.32
C ARG A 52 0.87 0.53 -12.55
N GLU A 53 -0.05 -0.34 -12.97
CA GLU A 53 -0.23 -1.64 -12.33
C GLU A 53 1.01 -2.54 -12.41
N SER A 54 1.82 -2.44 -13.47
CA SER A 54 3.10 -3.17 -13.53
C SER A 54 4.05 -2.80 -12.39
N ILE A 55 3.99 -1.57 -11.89
CA ILE A 55 4.79 -1.12 -10.74
C ILE A 55 4.23 -1.71 -9.45
N LEU A 56 2.91 -1.67 -9.30
CA LEU A 56 2.21 -2.21 -8.12
C LEU A 56 2.40 -3.72 -8.00
N ASN A 57 2.44 -4.46 -9.11
CA ASN A 57 2.73 -5.89 -9.15
C ASN A 57 4.21 -6.23 -8.86
N GLN A 58 5.13 -5.26 -8.96
CA GLN A 58 6.54 -5.45 -8.61
C GLN A 58 6.84 -5.18 -7.13
N VAL A 59 5.88 -4.64 -6.39
CA VAL A 59 6.00 -4.40 -4.97
C VAL A 59 5.77 -5.73 -4.25
N PRO A 60 6.75 -6.25 -3.49
CA PRO A 60 6.51 -7.39 -2.61
C PRO A 60 5.46 -6.98 -1.57
N GLY A 61 4.57 -7.88 -1.15
CA GLY A 61 3.53 -7.57 -0.18
C GLY A 61 2.11 -7.65 -0.75
N LYS A 62 1.13 -7.69 0.15
CA LYS A 62 -0.28 -7.85 -0.20
C LYS A 62 -0.83 -6.49 -0.62
N ARG A 63 -1.22 -6.35 -1.89
CA ARG A 63 -1.92 -5.14 -2.38
C ARG A 63 -3.26 -5.04 -1.65
N THR A 64 -3.48 -3.92 -0.99
CA THR A 64 -4.74 -3.62 -0.31
C THR A 64 -5.27 -2.28 -0.80
N GLN A 65 -6.53 -1.99 -0.47
CA GLN A 65 -6.98 -0.61 -0.60
C GLN A 65 -6.18 0.26 0.38
N ALA A 66 -5.73 1.45 -0.07
CA ALA A 66 -5.17 2.43 0.85
C ALA A 66 -6.24 2.74 1.88
N LYS A 67 -5.89 2.74 3.17
CA LYS A 67 -6.84 3.16 4.19
C LYS A 67 -7.11 4.65 3.95
N ALA A 68 -8.28 4.98 3.39
CA ALA A 68 -8.83 6.32 3.58
C ALA A 68 -8.89 6.57 5.10
N ALA A 69 -8.66 7.80 5.54
CA ALA A 69 -8.52 8.18 6.96
C ALA A 69 -9.75 7.90 7.85
N PHE A 70 -10.72 7.10 7.40
CA PHE A 70 -11.92 6.75 8.14
C PHE A 70 -11.99 5.24 8.32
N GLY A 71 -11.94 4.83 9.59
CA GLY A 71 -12.06 3.44 9.97
C GLY A 71 -13.38 2.85 9.50
N THR A 72 -13.30 1.88 8.62
CA THR A 72 -14.29 0.82 8.52
C THR A 72 -13.55 -0.45 8.12
N SER A 73 -13.68 -1.44 8.98
CA SER A 73 -13.43 -2.85 8.71
C SER A 73 -13.96 -3.21 7.32
N VAL A 74 -13.06 -3.50 6.38
CA VAL A 74 -13.42 -4.27 5.19
C VAL A 74 -13.78 -5.66 5.69
N HIS A 75 -15.07 -5.85 5.95
CA HIS A 75 -15.66 -7.15 6.17
C HIS A 75 -15.58 -7.89 4.84
N GLU A 76 -14.74 -8.92 4.83
CA GLU A 76 -14.72 -9.97 3.84
C GLU A 76 -16.09 -10.67 3.84
N LEU A 77 -16.86 -10.52 2.78
CA LEU A 77 -17.90 -11.45 2.33
C LEU A 77 -17.74 -11.46 0.80
N ASN A 78 -16.88 -12.34 0.27
CA ASN A 78 -17.26 -13.65 -0.27
C ASN A 78 -18.51 -13.59 -1.16
N ASP A 79 -18.29 -13.73 -2.47
CA ASP A 79 -19.01 -14.59 -3.42
C ASP A 79 -20.18 -15.40 -2.81
N ASP A 80 -21.39 -15.28 -3.38
CA ASP A 80 -21.95 -16.20 -4.38
C ASP A 80 -23.47 -15.94 -4.56
N GLU A 81 -23.93 -16.14 -5.80
CA GLU A 81 -25.32 -16.23 -6.34
C GLU A 81 -26.19 -14.97 -6.53
#